data_AF-A0A521IES7-F1
#
_entry.id   AF-A0A521IES7-F1
#
_cell.length_a   1.000
_cell.length_b   1.000
_cell.length_c   1.000
_cell.angle_alpha   90.00
_cell.angle_beta   90.00
_cell.angle_gamma   90.00
#
_symmetry.space_group_name_H-M   'P 1'
#
loop_
_entity.id
_entity.type
_entity.pdbx_description
1 polymer ?
#
loop_
_entity_poly.entity_id
_entity_poly.type
_entity_poly.pdbx_seq_one_letter_code
_entity_poly.pdbx_strand_id
1 'polypeptide(L)'
;MSTTRGVGIGDGSLVVEMWASEDCVRPGDTVKLRATVTNTSSKTQVIELHDKPVLDLVIDFNKSTRIGMRRWSDGKPLTPDLTRLELTPGASKSIEMDWVVDEGKTGPVGINAQFIYSDRVSVVPGILVNVSICSGPLGP
;
A
#
# COMPACT_ATOMS: atom_id res chain seq x y z
N MET A 1 -1.28 14.17 11.63
CA MET A 1 -1.86 14.72 10.38
C MET A 1 -2.02 13.55 9.41
N SER A 2 -3.02 13.50 8.53
CA SER A 2 -3.11 12.41 7.56
C SER A 2 -2.22 12.70 6.34
N THR A 3 -1.73 11.66 5.66
CA THR A 3 -0.90 11.83 4.45
C THR A 3 -1.50 11.06 3.29
N THR A 4 -1.58 11.70 2.13
CA THR A 4 -1.94 11.09 0.85
C THR A 4 -0.85 11.34 -0.19
N ARG A 5 -0.56 10.35 -1.04
CA ARG A 5 0.33 10.49 -2.20
C ARG A 5 -0.23 9.70 -3.39
N GLY A 6 0.08 10.14 -4.62
CA GLY A 6 -0.40 9.56 -5.88
C GLY A 6 0.73 9.34 -6.91
N VAL A 7 0.65 8.30 -7.75
CA VAL A 7 1.57 8.06 -8.88
C VAL A 7 0.84 7.43 -10.07
N GLY A 8 1.15 7.89 -11.29
CA GLY A 8 0.69 7.25 -12.51
C GLY A 8 1.50 6.00 -12.85
N ILE A 9 0.86 4.96 -13.38
CA ILE A 9 1.45 3.70 -13.82
C ILE A 9 1.40 3.60 -15.34
N GLY A 10 2.48 3.11 -15.96
CA GLY A 10 2.55 2.88 -17.40
C GLY A 10 2.56 4.18 -18.18
N ASP A 11 1.56 4.37 -19.05
CA ASP A 11 1.29 5.60 -19.80
C ASP A 11 0.48 6.64 -19.00
N GLY A 12 0.23 6.38 -17.71
CA GLY A 12 -0.61 7.22 -16.84
C GLY A 12 -2.10 6.90 -16.92
N SER A 13 -2.48 5.79 -17.57
CA SER A 13 -3.86 5.28 -17.63
C SER A 13 -4.41 4.77 -16.31
N LEU A 14 -3.51 4.41 -15.38
CA LEU A 14 -3.84 4.02 -14.03
C LEU A 14 -3.11 4.95 -13.06
N VAL A 15 -3.83 5.44 -12.05
CA VAL A 15 -3.25 6.21 -10.95
C VAL A 15 -3.44 5.38 -9.69
N VAL A 16 -2.34 5.15 -8.99
CA VAL A 16 -2.37 4.58 -7.64
C VAL A 16 -2.34 5.75 -6.66
N GLU A 17 -3.03 5.61 -5.55
CA GLU A 17 -2.98 6.53 -4.42
C GLU A 17 -2.80 5.74 -3.14
N MET A 18 -2.04 6.30 -2.20
CA MET A 18 -1.88 5.76 -0.87
C MET A 18 -2.27 6.80 0.17
N TRP A 19 -3.02 6.37 1.17
CA TRP A 19 -3.43 7.15 2.32
C TRP A 19 -3.08 6.44 3.62
N ALA A 20 -2.62 7.22 4.60
CA ALA A 20 -2.48 6.81 6.00
C ALA A 20 -3.24 7.79 6.90
N SER A 21 -3.94 7.26 7.90
CA SER A 21 -4.72 8.07 8.84
C SER A 21 -3.85 9.04 9.63
N GLU A 22 -2.60 8.64 9.94
CA GLU A 22 -1.66 9.40 10.73
C GLU A 22 -0.23 9.25 10.20
N ASP A 23 0.55 10.32 10.31
CA ASP A 23 1.95 10.42 9.89
C ASP A 23 2.94 10.41 11.08
N CYS A 24 2.45 10.53 12.31
CA CYS A 24 3.20 10.48 13.55
C CYS A 24 2.39 9.68 14.58
N VAL A 25 2.94 8.55 15.03
CA VAL A 25 2.21 7.53 15.81
C VAL A 25 3.10 7.01 16.94
N ARG A 26 2.51 6.29 17.89
CA ARG A 26 3.19 5.65 19.02
C ARG A 26 2.99 4.14 18.97
N PRO A 27 3.87 3.35 19.62
CA PRO A 27 3.60 1.94 19.83
C PRO A 27 2.23 1.71 20.47
N GLY A 28 1.47 0.74 19.95
CA GLY A 28 0.09 0.46 20.34
C GLY A 28 -0.98 1.23 19.56
N ASP A 29 -0.64 2.33 18.87
CA ASP A 29 -1.60 3.04 18.03
C ASP A 29 -2.02 2.17 16.84
N THR A 30 -3.26 2.36 16.37
CA THR A 30 -3.77 1.72 15.16
C THR A 30 -3.81 2.74 14.02
N VAL A 31 -3.01 2.48 12.98
CA VAL A 31 -2.96 3.28 11.75
C VAL A 31 -3.84 2.62 10.70
N LYS A 32 -4.79 3.37 10.16
CA LYS A 32 -5.58 2.92 9.01
C LYS A 32 -4.84 3.26 7.73
N LEU A 33 -4.67 2.26 6.88
CA LEU A 33 -3.99 2.37 5.60
C LEU A 33 -4.98 2.08 4.48
N ARG A 34 -4.89 2.84 3.40
CA ARG A 34 -5.67 2.61 2.18
C ARG A 34 -4.81 2.76 0.95
N ALA A 35 -4.89 1.79 0.05
CA ALA A 35 -4.41 1.93 -1.32
C ALA A 35 -5.62 1.97 -2.26
N THR A 36 -5.60 2.90 -3.21
CA THR A 36 -6.61 3.04 -4.25
C THR A 36 -5.92 2.95 -5.61
N VAL A 37 -6.48 2.21 -6.55
CA VAL A 37 -6.12 2.29 -7.97
C VAL A 37 -7.31 2.83 -8.75
N THR A 38 -7.08 3.81 -9.60
CA THR A 38 -8.09 4.51 -10.39
C THR A 38 -7.72 4.44 -11.86
N ASN A 39 -8.68 4.09 -12.72
CA ASN A 39 -8.52 4.16 -14.16
C ASN A 39 -8.85 5.56 -14.68
N THR A 40 -7.82 6.30 -15.09
CA THR A 40 -7.90 7.66 -15.64
C THR A 40 -7.97 7.67 -17.15
N SER A 41 -7.88 6.52 -17.81
CA SER A 41 -7.97 6.41 -19.26
C SER A 41 -9.42 6.36 -19.76
N SER A 42 -9.59 6.49 -21.07
CA SER A 42 -10.89 6.34 -21.75
C SER A 42 -11.25 4.89 -22.08
N LYS A 43 -10.41 3.91 -21.72
CA LYS A 43 -10.60 2.49 -22.02
C LYS A 43 -10.70 1.69 -20.73
N THR A 44 -11.42 0.57 -20.77
CA THR A 44 -11.38 -0.42 -19.68
C THR A 44 -9.97 -1.00 -19.56
N GLN A 45 -9.44 -0.99 -18.34
CA GLN A 45 -8.15 -1.59 -18.01
C GLN A 45 -8.39 -2.96 -17.38
N VAL A 46 -7.75 -3.99 -17.94
CA VAL A 46 -7.83 -5.37 -17.43
C VAL A 46 -6.42 -5.86 -17.19
N ILE A 47 -6.14 -6.27 -15.96
CA ILE A 47 -4.88 -6.88 -15.54
C ILE A 47 -5.22 -8.17 -14.84
N GLU A 48 -4.53 -9.24 -15.21
CA GLU A 48 -4.69 -10.56 -14.62
C GLU A 48 -3.31 -11.16 -14.38
N LEU A 49 -3.11 -11.60 -13.15
CA LEU A 49 -1.92 -12.29 -12.68
C LEU A 49 -2.34 -13.69 -12.23
N HIS A 50 -1.39 -14.61 -12.17
CA HIS A 50 -1.67 -15.99 -11.77
C HIS A 50 -1.17 -16.33 -10.36
N ASP A 51 -0.10 -15.68 -9.91
CA ASP A 51 0.61 -16.05 -8.68
C ASP A 51 0.74 -14.91 -7.67
N LYS A 52 0.16 -13.73 -7.96
CA LYS A 52 0.34 -12.49 -7.18
C LYS A 52 -0.92 -11.64 -7.14
N PRO A 53 -1.11 -10.82 -6.09
CA PRO A 53 -2.15 -9.81 -6.09
C PRO A 53 -1.81 -8.66 -7.05
N VAL A 54 -2.82 -8.08 -7.71
CA VAL A 54 -2.64 -6.90 -8.59
C VAL A 54 -2.41 -5.62 -7.79
N LEU A 55 -2.99 -5.54 -6.59
CA LEU A 55 -2.83 -4.42 -5.66
C LEU A 55 -2.55 -4.97 -4.26
N ASP A 56 -1.53 -4.44 -3.59
CA ASP A 56 -1.17 -4.83 -2.23
C ASP A 56 -0.71 -3.63 -1.40
N LEU A 57 -0.83 -3.73 -0.07
CA LEU A 57 -0.28 -2.78 0.89
C LEU A 57 0.86 -3.46 1.62
N VAL A 58 2.03 -2.84 1.63
CA VAL A 58 3.24 -3.39 2.24
C VAL A 58 3.80 -2.41 3.27
N ILE A 59 3.97 -2.90 4.49
CA ILE A 59 4.61 -2.17 5.58
C ILE A 59 6.05 -2.67 5.70
N ASP A 60 7.01 -1.77 5.46
CA ASP A 60 8.44 -2.03 5.53
C ASP A 60 9.04 -1.32 6.76
N PHE A 61 9.31 -2.13 7.78
CA PHE A 61 9.91 -1.71 9.05
C PHE A 61 11.42 -1.55 8.97
N ASN A 62 12.06 -2.04 7.91
CA ASN A 62 13.50 -1.93 7.72
C ASN A 62 13.85 -1.85 6.24
N LYS A 63 13.86 -0.61 5.72
CA LYS A 63 14.15 -0.28 4.32
C LYS A 63 15.43 -0.91 3.76
N SER A 64 16.38 -1.31 4.61
CA SER A 64 17.67 -1.90 4.18
C SER A 64 17.69 -3.42 4.15
N THR A 65 16.84 -4.12 4.90
CA THR A 65 16.91 -5.60 4.99
C THR A 65 15.66 -6.32 4.48
N ARG A 66 14.54 -5.63 4.29
CA ARG A 66 13.22 -6.25 3.99
C ARG A 66 12.80 -7.33 4.98
N ILE A 67 13.48 -7.45 6.13
CA ILE A 67 13.12 -8.37 7.20
C ILE A 67 11.98 -7.74 7.99
N GLY A 68 10.90 -8.51 8.17
CA GLY A 68 9.73 -8.08 8.93
C GLY A 68 8.65 -7.36 8.13
N MET A 69 8.66 -7.43 6.79
CA MET A 69 7.56 -6.88 5.98
C MET A 69 6.22 -7.51 6.35
N ARG A 70 5.17 -6.71 6.45
CA ARG A 70 3.78 -7.17 6.52
C ARG A 70 3.05 -6.77 5.25
N ARG A 71 2.24 -7.67 4.71
CA ARG A 71 1.41 -7.39 3.54
C ARG A 71 -0.06 -7.55 3.85
N TRP A 72 -0.89 -6.77 3.17
CA TRP A 72 -2.34 -6.95 3.24
C TRP A 72 -2.79 -8.29 2.66
N SER A 73 -2.05 -8.81 1.68
CA SER A 73 -2.30 -10.11 1.06
C SER A 73 -1.84 -11.32 1.89
N ASP A 74 -1.07 -11.14 2.96
CA ASP A 74 -0.51 -12.25 3.74
C ASP A 74 -1.62 -13.15 4.31
N GLY A 75 -1.50 -14.46 4.10
CA GLY A 75 -2.44 -15.47 4.58
C GLY A 75 -3.78 -15.53 3.82
N LYS A 76 -4.00 -14.67 2.81
CA LYS A 76 -5.21 -14.71 1.98
C LYS A 76 -5.05 -15.70 0.82
N PRO A 77 -6.10 -16.47 0.49
CA PRO A 77 -6.08 -17.24 -0.75
C PRO A 77 -6.01 -16.29 -1.95
N LEU A 78 -5.21 -16.64 -2.96
CA LEU A 78 -5.13 -15.91 -4.22
C LEU A 78 -6.38 -16.20 -5.07
N THR A 79 -7.48 -15.53 -4.74
CA THR A 79 -8.73 -15.58 -5.51
C THR A 79 -8.66 -14.63 -6.71
N PRO A 80 -9.54 -14.79 -7.71
CA PRO A 80 -9.63 -13.84 -8.83
C PRO A 80 -9.79 -12.37 -8.40
N ASP A 81 -10.43 -12.11 -7.25
CA ASP A 81 -10.56 -10.74 -6.74
C ASP A 81 -9.22 -10.12 -6.30
N LEU A 82 -8.21 -10.94 -5.99
CA LEU A 82 -6.87 -10.47 -5.67
C LEU A 82 -6.00 -10.43 -6.93
N THR A 83 -6.13 -11.43 -7.80
CA THR A 83 -5.23 -11.62 -8.94
C THR A 83 -5.72 -10.96 -10.23
N ARG A 84 -6.95 -10.45 -10.27
CA ARG A 84 -7.52 -9.75 -11.41
C ARG A 84 -8.04 -8.37 -11.01
N LEU A 85 -7.75 -7.39 -11.86
CA LEU A 85 -8.29 -6.04 -11.80
C LEU A 85 -8.96 -5.73 -13.14
N GLU A 86 -10.22 -5.34 -13.08
CA GLU A 86 -10.96 -4.81 -14.22
C GLU A 86 -11.59 -3.49 -13.79
N LEU A 87 -11.17 -2.39 -14.42
CA LEU A 87 -11.67 -1.04 -14.13
C LEU A 87 -12.16 -0.39 -15.41
N THR A 88 -13.44 -0.03 -15.45
CA THR A 88 -13.99 0.85 -16.48
C THR A 88 -13.42 2.27 -16.33
N PRO A 89 -13.52 3.14 -17.36
CA PRO A 89 -13.08 4.53 -17.26
C PRO A 89 -13.66 5.25 -16.04
N GLY A 90 -12.79 5.86 -15.23
CA GLY A 90 -13.14 6.58 -14.00
C GLY A 90 -13.42 5.68 -12.78
N ALA A 91 -13.47 4.35 -12.96
CA ALA A 91 -13.65 3.44 -11.84
C ALA A 91 -12.39 3.32 -10.99
N SER A 92 -12.58 3.02 -9.71
CA SER A 92 -11.50 2.76 -8.78
C SER A 92 -11.74 1.50 -7.95
N LYS A 93 -10.67 0.94 -7.43
CA LYS A 93 -10.68 -0.16 -6.45
C LYS A 93 -9.77 0.20 -5.30
N SER A 94 -10.22 -0.10 -4.09
CA SER A 94 -9.45 0.17 -2.87
C SER A 94 -9.26 -1.08 -2.04
N ILE A 95 -8.14 -1.14 -1.34
CA ILE A 95 -7.88 -2.08 -0.25
C ILE A 95 -7.51 -1.30 1.00
N GLU A 96 -7.90 -1.84 2.15
CA GLU A 96 -7.66 -1.23 3.46
C GLU A 96 -7.01 -2.23 4.41
N MET A 97 -6.12 -1.72 5.26
CA MET A 97 -5.39 -2.49 6.27
C MET A 97 -5.31 -1.67 7.56
N ASP A 98 -5.62 -2.30 8.69
CA ASP A 98 -5.32 -1.75 10.00
C ASP A 98 -3.93 -2.24 10.43
N TRP A 99 -3.06 -1.31 10.81
CA TRP A 99 -1.73 -1.60 11.31
C TRP A 99 -1.61 -1.15 12.76
N VAL A 100 -1.41 -2.10 13.67
CA VAL A 100 -1.03 -1.79 15.06
C VAL A 100 0.48 -1.61 15.12
N VAL A 101 0.92 -0.44 15.60
CA VAL A 101 2.35 -0.08 15.70
C VAL A 101 3.01 -0.94 16.77
N ASP A 102 4.05 -1.68 16.37
CA ASP A 102 4.73 -2.62 17.26
C ASP A 102 5.49 -1.91 18.39
N GLU A 103 5.54 -2.55 19.56
CA GLU A 103 6.39 -2.13 20.67
C GLU A 103 7.88 -2.19 20.31
N GLY A 104 8.66 -1.28 20.90
CA GLY A 104 10.12 -1.23 20.72
C GLY A 104 10.60 -0.76 19.34
N LYS A 105 9.70 -0.33 18.45
CA LYS A 105 10.06 0.31 17.17
C LYS A 105 10.14 1.83 17.31
N THR A 106 11.17 2.43 16.73
CA THR A 106 11.33 3.88 16.63
C THR A 106 11.79 4.26 15.22
N GLY A 107 11.50 5.49 14.81
CA GLY A 107 11.91 6.01 13.50
C GLY A 107 10.89 5.81 12.38
N PRO A 108 11.29 6.09 11.12
CA PRO A 108 10.37 6.10 9.98
C PRO A 108 10.06 4.68 9.50
N VAL A 109 8.77 4.35 9.41
CA VAL A 109 8.26 3.14 8.76
C VAL A 109 7.86 3.50 7.33
N GLY A 110 8.36 2.72 6.37
CA GLY A 110 8.00 2.89 4.97
C GLY A 110 6.73 2.11 4.68
N ILE A 111 5.68 2.77 4.22
CA ILE A 111 4.45 2.08 3.82
C ILE A 111 4.24 2.29 2.33
N ASN A 112 3.96 1.21 1.62
CA ASN A 112 3.94 1.17 0.17
C ASN A 112 2.65 0.56 -0.37
N ALA A 113 1.94 1.28 -1.22
CA ALA A 113 0.90 0.73 -2.07
C ALA A 113 1.53 0.13 -3.34
N GLN A 114 1.54 -1.19 -3.45
CA GLN A 114 2.14 -1.90 -4.58
C GLN A 114 1.11 -2.21 -5.66
N PHE A 115 1.39 -1.77 -6.88
CA PHE A 115 0.63 -2.15 -8.06
C PHE A 115 1.46 -3.07 -8.97
N ILE A 116 0.99 -4.30 -9.13
CA ILE A 116 1.67 -5.36 -9.88
C ILE A 116 0.87 -5.57 -11.18
N TYR A 117 1.49 -5.24 -12.31
CA TYR A 117 0.84 -5.29 -13.63
C TYR A 117 1.49 -6.31 -14.58
N SER A 118 2.56 -6.98 -14.15
CA SER A 118 3.23 -8.02 -14.92
C SER A 118 4.04 -8.95 -14.02
N ASP A 119 4.02 -10.25 -14.34
CA ASP A 119 4.83 -11.27 -13.65
C ASP A 119 6.34 -11.05 -13.82
N ARG A 120 6.74 -10.33 -14.88
CA ARG A 120 8.16 -10.10 -15.25
C ARG A 120 8.74 -8.83 -14.63
N VAL A 121 7.92 -7.87 -14.20
CA VAL A 121 8.39 -6.59 -13.67
C VAL A 121 8.19 -6.56 -12.17
N SER A 122 9.30 -6.64 -11.43
CA SER A 122 9.33 -6.47 -9.97
C SER A 122 9.36 -5.00 -9.52
N VAL A 123 9.48 -4.05 -10.46
CA VAL A 123 9.56 -2.62 -10.14
C VAL A 123 8.17 -2.03 -10.11
N VAL A 124 7.64 -2.08 -8.90
CA VAL A 124 6.42 -1.43 -8.44
C VAL A 124 6.62 0.09 -8.51
N PRO A 125 5.83 0.88 -9.26
CA PRO A 125 5.65 2.28 -8.93
C PRO A 125 4.80 2.29 -7.65
N GLY A 126 5.52 2.10 -6.55
CA GLY A 126 4.96 2.02 -5.22
C GLY A 126 4.92 3.42 -4.63
N ILE A 127 3.79 3.80 -4.05
CA ILE A 127 3.71 5.08 -3.37
C ILE A 127 4.17 4.89 -1.95
N LEU A 128 5.30 5.51 -1.62
CA LEU A 128 5.83 5.50 -0.27
C LEU A 128 5.22 6.64 0.55
N VAL A 129 4.48 6.29 1.61
CA VAL A 129 4.19 7.19 2.73
C VAL A 129 5.14 6.83 3.87
N ASN A 130 5.71 7.83 4.52
CA ASN A 130 6.50 7.62 5.74
C ASN A 130 5.62 7.96 6.93
N VAL A 131 5.50 7.01 7.86
CA VAL A 131 4.91 7.26 9.17
C VAL A 131 6.04 7.23 10.18
N SER A 132 6.15 8.29 10.99
CA SER A 132 7.19 8.40 12.02
C SER A 132 6.64 7.83 13.33
N ILE A 133 7.37 6.91 13.96
CA ILE A 133 7.06 6.51 15.33
C ILE A 133 7.71 7.54 16.26
N CYS A 134 6.87 8.43 16.79
CA CYS A 134 7.26 9.56 17.60
C CYS A 134 7.35 9.14 19.07
N SER A 135 8.40 9.57 19.76
CA SER A 135 8.45 9.49 21.22
C SER A 135 7.33 10.39 21.79
N GLY A 136 6.30 9.80 22.38
CA GLY A 136 5.39 10.55 23.26
C GLY A 136 6.17 11.11 24.47
N PRO A 137 5.62 12.08 25.21
CA PRO A 137 6.22 12.46 26.48
C PRO A 137 6.35 11.20 27.33
N LEU A 138 7.48 11.06 28.02
CA LEU A 138 7.62 10.07 29.09
C LEU A 138 6.36 10.23 29.96
N GLY A 139 5.56 9.16 30.08
CA GLY A 139 4.38 9.16 30.96
C GLY A 139 4.76 9.56 32.38
N PRO A 140 3.76 9.93 33.21
CA PRO A 140 3.89 10.75 34.41
C PRO A 140 4.96 10.30 35.41
#